data_AF-A0AAW2DF67-F1
#
_entry.id   AF-A0AAW2DF67-F1
#
_cell.length_a   1.000
_cell.length_b   1.000
_cell.length_c   1.000
_cell.angle_alpha   90.00
_cell.angle_beta   90.00
_cell.angle_gamma   90.00
#
_symmetry.space_group_name_H-M   'P 1'
#
loop_
_entity.id
_entity.type
_entity.pdbx_description
1 polymer ?
#
loop_
_entity_poly.entity_id
_entity_poly.type
_entity_poly.pdbx_seq_one_letter_code
_entity_poly.pdbx_strand_id
1 'polypeptide(L)'
;MGQLVGIVERVDWEDKIPRNIRFIRVKVRINPWLLVIAGFMLRLDDGARIWIQCRYEIVHKLCTRYGLIGHTRGQCTHNMEEVELMIFR
;
A
#
# COMPACT_ATOMS: atom_id res chain seq x y z
N MET A 1 3.20 -1.61 -12.05
CA MET A 1 4.16 -1.95 -10.98
C MET A 1 3.62 -2.95 -9.96
N GLY A 2 2.41 -2.79 -9.40
CA GLY A 2 1.88 -3.71 -8.36
C GLY A 2 1.06 -4.93 -8.83
N GLN A 3 0.84 -5.11 -10.14
CA GLN A 3 -0.02 -6.18 -10.68
C GLN A 3 0.47 -7.60 -10.35
N LEU A 4 1.77 -7.76 -10.10
CA LEU A 4 2.35 -9.04 -9.72
C LEU A 4 2.04 -9.43 -8.26
N VAL A 5 1.68 -8.44 -7.43
CA VAL A 5 1.31 -8.64 -6.03
C VAL A 5 -0.21 -8.86 -5.89
N GLY A 6 -1.01 -8.29 -6.80
CA GLY A 6 -2.47 -8.38 -6.77
C GLY A 6 -3.11 -7.34 -7.69
N ILE A 7 -4.36 -6.96 -7.40
CA ILE A 7 -5.09 -5.99 -8.20
C ILE A 7 -4.68 -4.59 -7.74
N VAL A 8 -4.05 -3.81 -8.62
CA VAL A 8 -3.67 -2.43 -8.32
C VAL A 8 -4.92 -1.56 -8.29
N GLU A 9 -5.15 -0.88 -7.17
CA GLU A 9 -6.27 0.06 -7.01
C GLU A 9 -5.83 1.51 -7.21
N ARG A 10 -4.61 1.87 -6.79
CA ARG A 10 -4.14 3.25 -6.84
C ARG A 10 -2.62 3.35 -6.83
N VAL A 11 -2.08 4.34 -7.55
CA VAL A 11 -0.66 4.74 -7.45
C VAL A 11 -0.57 6.21 -7.02
N ASP A 12 0.27 6.52 -6.03
CA ASP A 12 0.37 7.86 -5.43
C ASP A 12 0.78 8.97 -6.43
N TRP A 13 1.30 8.61 -7.61
CA TRP A 13 1.75 9.52 -8.67
C TRP A 13 0.63 9.93 -9.64
N GLU A 14 -0.48 9.18 -9.74
CA GLU A 14 -1.44 9.37 -10.83
C GLU A 14 -2.21 10.70 -10.78
N ASP A 15 -2.51 11.22 -9.58
CA ASP A 15 -3.41 12.38 -9.43
C ASP A 15 -2.74 13.62 -8.81
N LYS A 16 -1.53 13.50 -8.23
CA LYS A 16 -0.89 14.57 -7.44
C LYS A 16 0.62 14.49 -7.52
N ILE A 17 1.28 15.65 -7.40
CA ILE A 17 2.73 15.71 -7.19
C ILE A 17 3.04 14.98 -5.87
N PRO A 18 3.87 13.92 -5.88
CA PRO A 18 4.13 13.14 -4.69
C PRO A 18 4.79 14.00 -3.61
N ARG A 19 4.19 14.08 -2.42
CA ARG A 19 4.80 14.74 -1.25
C ARG A 19 6.09 14.06 -0.79
N ASN A 20 6.31 12.81 -1.21
CA ASN A 20 7.48 12.02 -0.87
C ASN A 20 8.16 11.54 -2.16
N ILE A 21 9.10 12.33 -2.68
CA ILE A 21 9.83 12.04 -3.94
C ILE A 21 10.74 10.81 -3.86
N ARG A 22 10.98 10.24 -2.67
CA ARG A 22 11.92 9.13 -2.48
C ARG A 22 11.27 7.75 -2.66
N PHE A 23 9.95 7.67 -2.58
CA PHE A 23 9.23 6.39 -2.59
C PHE A 23 7.94 6.49 -3.40
N ILE A 24 7.63 5.44 -4.15
CA ILE A 24 6.33 5.28 -4.81
C ILE A 24 5.47 4.39 -3.92
N ARG A 25 4.22 4.81 -3.67
CA ARG A 25 3.22 3.98 -2.97
C ARG A 25 2.20 3.45 -3.96
N VAL A 26 1.89 2.17 -3.83
CA VAL A 26 0.88 1.48 -4.63
C VAL A 26 -0.09 0.81 -3.67
N LYS A 27 -1.38 1.12 -3.81
CA LYS A 27 -2.46 0.40 -3.13
C LYS A 27 -2.80 -0.82 -3.96
N VAL A 28 -2.67 -2.00 -3.36
CA VAL A 28 -2.93 -3.28 -4.02
C VAL A 28 -3.94 -4.06 -3.19
N ARG A 29 -5.01 -4.53 -3.83
CA ARG A 29 -5.93 -5.49 -3.26
C ARG A 29 -5.37 -6.89 -3.45
N ILE A 30 -5.15 -7.57 -2.32
CA ILE A 30 -4.57 -8.91 -2.25
C ILE A 30 -5.58 -9.91 -1.70
N ASN A 31 -5.42 -11.18 -2.06
CA ASN A 31 -6.13 -12.28 -1.39
C ASN A 31 -5.25 -12.78 -0.24
N PRO A 32 -5.66 -12.64 1.04
CA PRO A 32 -4.84 -13.04 2.19
C PRO A 32 -4.63 -14.55 2.29
N TRP A 33 -5.43 -15.36 1.59
CA TRP A 33 -5.29 -16.82 1.54
C TRP A 33 -4.24 -17.29 0.54
N LEU A 34 -3.68 -16.38 -0.26
CA LEU A 34 -2.59 -16.68 -1.18
C LEU A 34 -1.27 -16.17 -0.59
N LEU A 35 -0.21 -16.96 -0.78
CA LEU A 35 1.13 -16.57 -0.36
C LEU A 35 1.58 -15.31 -1.12
N VAL A 36 2.22 -14.39 -0.39
CA VAL A 36 2.93 -13.28 -1.01
C VAL A 36 4.08 -13.84 -1.85
N ILE A 37 4.14 -13.42 -3.10
CA ILE A 37 5.27 -13.72 -4.00
C ILE A 37 6.57 -13.26 -3.34
N ALA A 38 7.69 -13.97 -3.54
CA ALA A 38 8.97 -13.60 -2.92
C ALA A 38 9.54 -12.25 -3.42
N GLY A 39 9.09 -11.82 -4.59
CA GLY A 39 9.51 -10.61 -5.24
C GLY A 39 9.26 -10.66 -6.74
N PHE A 40 9.61 -9.59 -7.43
CA PHE A 40 9.47 -9.49 -8.88
C PHE A 40 10.50 -8.54 -9.51
N MET A 41 10.75 -8.72 -10.80
CA MET A 41 11.54 -7.77 -11.58
C MET A 41 10.67 -6.60 -12.01
N LEU A 42 11.08 -5.38 -11.65
CA LEU A 42 10.47 -4.14 -12.12
C LEU A 42 11.36 -3.52 -13.20
N ARG A 43 10.76 -3.18 -14.34
CA ARG A 43 11.42 -2.39 -15.38
C ARG A 43 11.18 -0.90 -15.09
N LEU A 44 12.25 -0.13 -15.04
CA LEU A 44 12.26 1.32 -14.88
C LEU A 44 12.17 2.02 -16.24
N ASP A 45 11.87 3.32 -16.21
CA ASP A 45 11.67 4.14 -17.42
C ASP A 45 12.96 4.29 -18.26
N ASP A 46 14.13 4.24 -17.61
CA ASP A 46 15.45 4.20 -18.26
C ASP A 46 15.79 2.84 -18.88
N GLY A 47 14.89 1.85 -18.77
CA GLY A 47 15.07 0.49 -19.25
C GLY A 47 15.82 -0.43 -18.29
N ALA A 48 16.33 0.09 -17.16
CA ALA A 48 16.95 -0.73 -16.13
C ALA A 48 15.93 -1.69 -15.52
N ARG A 49 16.43 -2.82 -14.99
CA ARG A 49 15.60 -3.81 -14.29
C ARG A 49 16.10 -3.96 -12.87
N ILE A 50 15.20 -3.76 -11.91
CA ILE A 50 15.49 -3.91 -10.49
C ILE A 50 14.68 -5.06 -9.89
N TRP A 51 15.29 -5.80 -8.96
CA TRP A 51 14.57 -6.81 -8.19
C TRP A 51 13.89 -6.15 -6.99
N ILE A 52 12.57 -6.32 -6.91
CA ILE A 52 11.76 -5.85 -5.79
C ILE A 52 11.44 -7.06 -4.92
N GLN A 53 11.99 -7.09 -3.71
CA GLN A 53 11.68 -8.15 -2.77
C GLN A 53 10.39 -7.83 -2.02
N CYS A 54 9.51 -8.83 -1.91
CA CYS A 54 8.31 -8.74 -1.09
C CYS A 54 8.53 -9.53 0.20
N ARG A 55 8.24 -8.91 1.35
CA ARG A 55 8.32 -9.54 2.67
C ARG A 55 7.07 -9.19 3.45
N TYR A 56 6.61 -10.13 4.27
CA TYR A 56 5.66 -9.79 5.32
C TYR A 56 6.37 -8.96 6.37
N GLU A 57 5.83 -7.79 6.66
CA GLU A 57 6.29 -6.96 7.76
C GLU A 57 5.17 -6.83 8.79
N ILE A 58 5.54 -6.93 10.07
CA ILE A 58 4.60 -6.69 11.16
C ILE A 58 4.33 -5.19 11.21
N VAL A 59 3.07 -4.83 11.01
CA VAL A 59 2.62 -3.46 11.14
C VAL A 59 2.41 -3.13 12.62
N HIS A 60 3.36 -2.41 13.22
CA HIS A 60 3.39 -2.13 14.66
C HIS A 60 2.29 -1.15 15.13
N LYS A 61 1.65 -0.42 14.21
CA LYS A 61 0.60 0.57 14.52
C LYS A 61 -0.63 0.32 13.67
N LEU A 62 -1.22 -0.87 13.79
CA LEU A 62 -2.51 -1.18 13.17
C LEU A 62 -3.64 -0.77 14.11
N CYS A 63 -4.56 0.03 13.61
CA CYS A 63 -5.76 0.39 14.34
C CYS A 63 -6.81 -0.71 14.19
N THR A 64 -7.02 -1.50 15.24
CA THR A 64 -7.98 -2.62 15.23
C THR A 64 -9.45 -2.19 15.13
N ARG A 65 -9.75 -0.89 15.27
CA ARG A 65 -11.11 -0.36 15.13
C ARG A 65 -11.47 -0.02 13.67
N TYR A 66 -10.48 0.38 12.86
CA TYR A 66 -10.72 0.91 11.51
C TYR A 66 -9.86 0.25 10.42
N GLY A 67 -8.93 -0.65 10.78
CA GLY A 67 -8.04 -1.34 9.84
C GLY A 67 -6.94 -0.46 9.23
N LEU A 68 -6.76 0.78 9.72
CA LEU A 68 -5.77 1.72 9.21
C LEU A 68 -4.40 1.56 9.88
N ILE A 69 -3.34 1.83 9.12
CA ILE A 69 -1.95 1.78 9.56
C ILE A 69 -1.48 3.19 9.96
N GLY A 70 -0.78 3.32 11.08
CA GLY A 70 -0.12 4.55 11.53
C GLY A 70 -0.42 4.94 12.97
N HIS A 71 -1.45 4.35 13.59
CA HIS A 71 -1.85 4.59 14.98
C HIS A 71 -2.48 3.32 15.60
N THR A 72 -2.53 3.25 16.94
CA THR A 72 -3.25 2.17 17.66
C THR A 72 -4.67 2.61 18.02
N ARG A 73 -5.54 1.66 18.42
CA ARG A 73 -6.95 1.97 18.75
C ARG A 73 -7.11 3.12 19.75
N GLY A 74 -6.22 3.25 20.74
CA GLY A 74 -6.26 4.32 21.74
C GLY A 74 -5.90 5.70 21.21
N GLN A 75 -5.27 5.78 20.03
CA GLN A 75 -4.83 7.02 19.38
C GLN A 75 -5.65 7.33 18.11
N CYS A 76 -6.78 6.63 17.90
CA CYS A 76 -7.59 6.88 16.72
C CYS A 76 -8.47 8.10 16.90
N THR A 77 -8.27 9.08 16.03
CA THR A 77 -9.07 10.31 15.95
C THR A 77 -10.14 10.28 14.86
N HIS A 78 -10.17 9.24 14.03
CA HIS A 78 -11.07 9.17 12.87
C HIS A 78 -12.47 8.67 13.24
N ASN A 79 -13.49 9.27 12.64
CA ASN A 79 -14.86 8.74 12.69
C ASN A 79 -15.05 7.63 11.63
N MET A 80 -15.97 6.69 11.85
CA MET A 80 -16.26 5.60 10.88
C MET A 80 -16.67 6.15 9.51
N GLU A 81 -17.48 7.21 9.47
CA GLU A 81 -17.88 7.88 8.22
C GLU A 81 -16.68 8.47 7.45
N GLU A 82 -15.71 9.04 8.16
CA GLU A 82 -14.48 9.55 7.54
C GLU A 82 -13.64 8.41 6.96
N VAL A 83 -13.59 7.27 7.66
CA VAL A 83 -12.86 6.09 7.20
C VAL A 83 -13.51 5.47 5.97
N GLU A 84 -14.84 5.36 5.96
CA GLU A 84 -15.58 4.90 4.77
C GLU A 84 -15.29 5.82 3.58
N LEU A 85 -15.37 7.14 3.76
CA LEU A 85 -15.03 8.11 2.72
C LEU A 85 -13.56 8.00 2.24
N MET A 86 -12.62 7.57 3.08
CA MET A 86 -11.23 7.33 2.69
C MET A 86 -11.02 6.00 1.95
N ILE A 87 -11.83 4.98 2.23
CA ILE A 87 -11.74 3.67 1.57
C ILE A 87 -12.35 3.72 0.17
N PHE A 88 -13.44 4.48 -0.01
CA PHE A 88 -14.16 4.64 -1.27
C PHE A 88 -13.58 5.73 -2.21
N ARG A 89 -12.44 6.34 -1.87
CA ARG A 89 -11.71 7.36 -2.66
C ARG A 89 -10.32 6.90 -3.10
#